data_AF-A0A523I0C2-F1
#
_entry.id   AF-A0A523I0C2-F1
#
_cell.length_a   1.000
_cell.length_b   1.000
_cell.length_c   1.000
_cell.angle_alpha   90.00
_cell.angle_beta   90.00
_cell.angle_gamma   90.00
#
_symmetry.space_group_name_H-M   'P 1'
#
loop_
_entity.id
_entity.type
_entity.pdbx_description
1 polymer ?
#
loop_
_entity_poly.entity_id
_entity_poly.type
_entity_poly.pdbx_seq_one_letter_code
_entity_poly.pdbx_strand_id
1 'polypeptide(L)'
;QKIAKDRNIDLKQLSVEQKEEAVFLGLHGKPLKGVRKPLAKTFRRAGVEPKDFHTFRHFWTTEMFNAGVNVKTIQKIGRWTDLQTMLRYCHTQKSQENEAVNRLQTHLETESSQALPLKKEYKPAQKLPKWQI
;
A
#
# COMPACT_ATOMS: atom_id res chain seq x y z
N GLN A 1 -17.44 -31.96 44.63
CA GLN A 1 -17.49 -31.53 43.22
C GLN A 1 -16.60 -30.31 43.03
N LYS A 2 -15.31 -30.48 42.73
CA LYS A 2 -14.39 -29.43 42.28
C LYS A 2 -13.19 -30.11 41.61
N ILE A 3 -13.04 -30.02 40.30
CA ILE A 3 -11.77 -30.36 39.63
C ILE A 3 -11.47 -29.29 38.56
N ALA A 4 -10.44 -28.51 38.90
CA ALA A 4 -9.43 -27.84 38.09
C ALA A 4 -9.83 -27.08 36.81
N LYS A 5 -9.77 -25.76 36.95
CA LYS A 5 -9.70 -24.75 35.89
C LYS A 5 -8.22 -24.51 35.57
N ASP A 6 -7.51 -25.50 35.04
CA ASP A 6 -6.10 -25.34 34.66
C ASP A 6 -5.83 -26.00 33.30
N ARG A 7 -6.10 -25.23 32.24
CA ARG A 7 -5.47 -25.47 30.92
C ARG A 7 -4.47 -24.36 30.67
N ASN A 8 -3.47 -24.28 31.54
CA ASN A 8 -2.26 -23.53 31.26
C ASN A 8 -1.36 -24.45 30.44
N ILE A 9 -1.54 -24.43 29.12
CA ILE A 9 -0.68 -25.16 28.20
C ILE A 9 0.66 -24.44 28.24
N ASP A 10 1.63 -25.04 28.90
CA ASP A 10 3.00 -24.54 28.99
C ASP A 10 3.59 -24.42 27.58
N LEU A 11 3.60 -23.20 27.04
CA LEU A 11 4.09 -22.87 25.70
C LEU A 11 5.58 -23.22 25.51
N LYS A 12 6.31 -23.58 26.57
CA LYS A 12 7.68 -24.09 26.48
C LYS A 12 7.78 -25.50 25.89
N GLN A 13 6.72 -26.32 25.95
CA GLN A 13 6.77 -27.68 25.41
C GLN A 13 6.50 -27.77 23.90
N LEU A 14 6.16 -26.63 23.26
CA LEU A 14 5.96 -26.49 21.81
C LEU A 14 7.19 -25.89 21.10
N SER A 15 8.34 -25.78 21.77
CA SER A 15 9.60 -25.51 21.08
C SER A 15 10.04 -26.78 20.36
N VAL A 16 9.40 -27.06 19.22
CA VAL A 16 10.07 -27.80 18.15
C VAL A 16 11.40 -27.09 17.97
N GLU A 17 12.50 -27.80 18.23
CA GLU A 17 13.85 -27.32 18.01
C GLU A 17 14.01 -27.03 16.52
N GLN A 18 13.54 -25.85 16.11
CA GLN A 18 13.59 -25.36 14.75
C GLN A 18 15.06 -25.05 14.52
N LYS A 19 15.80 -26.06 14.09
CA LYS A 19 17.13 -25.88 13.52
C LYS A 19 16.91 -24.91 12.36
N GLU A 20 17.26 -23.64 12.57
CA GLU A 20 17.01 -22.57 11.60
C GLU A 20 17.72 -22.92 10.29
N GLU A 21 17.00 -23.59 9.39
CA GLU A 21 17.51 -23.99 8.11
C GLU A 21 17.65 -22.73 7.28
N ALA A 22 18.90 -22.34 7.02
CA ALA A 22 19.18 -21.15 6.27
C ALA A 22 18.60 -21.27 4.85
N VAL A 23 17.59 -20.46 4.55
CA VAL A 23 16.92 -20.43 3.24
C VAL A 23 17.89 -20.07 2.11
N PHE A 24 18.86 -19.19 2.39
CA PHE A 24 19.86 -18.76 1.42
C PHE A 24 21.21 -19.42 1.72
N LEU A 25 21.54 -20.45 0.95
CA LEU A 25 22.81 -21.15 1.01
C LEU A 25 23.79 -20.57 -0.01
N GLY A 26 25.05 -20.46 0.39
CA GLY A 26 26.18 -20.19 -0.50
C GLY A 26 26.69 -21.47 -1.17
N LEU A 27 27.78 -21.33 -1.92
CA LEU A 27 28.39 -22.40 -2.75
C LEU A 27 28.71 -23.73 -2.02
N HIS A 28 28.79 -23.73 -0.68
CA HIS A 28 29.16 -24.91 0.11
C HIS A 28 28.07 -25.33 1.11
N GLY A 29 26.80 -25.03 0.82
CA GLY A 29 25.69 -25.33 1.73
C GLY A 29 25.77 -24.56 3.07
N LYS A 30 26.63 -23.55 3.14
CA LYS A 30 26.78 -22.67 4.30
C LYS A 30 25.84 -21.47 4.15
N PRO A 31 25.27 -20.94 5.25
CA PRO A 31 24.45 -19.75 5.20
C PRO A 31 25.15 -18.58 4.51
N LEU A 32 24.41 -17.86 3.67
CA LEU A 32 24.93 -16.69 2.96
C LEU A 32 25.24 -15.55 3.94
N LYS A 33 26.53 -15.24 4.14
CA LYS A 33 26.96 -14.24 5.13
C LYS A 33 27.01 -12.81 4.60
N GLY A 34 27.04 -12.59 3.28
CA GLY A 34 27.31 -11.28 2.73
C GLY A 34 26.79 -11.07 1.31
N VAL A 35 25.89 -10.09 1.18
CA VAL A 35 25.20 -9.77 -0.08
C VAL A 35 25.66 -8.44 -0.70
N ARG A 36 26.40 -7.60 0.05
CA ARG A 36 26.83 -6.26 -0.40
C ARG A 36 27.77 -6.28 -1.61
N LYS A 37 28.82 -7.11 -1.58
CA LYS A 37 29.80 -7.20 -2.69
C LYS A 37 29.15 -7.71 -3.98
N PRO A 38 28.36 -8.80 -3.97
CA PRO A 38 27.58 -9.21 -5.13
C PRO A 38 26.65 -8.09 -5.63
N LEU A 39 25.97 -7.39 -4.72
CA LEU A 39 25.05 -6.31 -5.07
C LEU A 39 25.75 -5.13 -5.77
N ALA A 40 26.90 -4.69 -5.26
CA ALA A 40 27.69 -3.65 -5.89
C ALA A 40 28.17 -4.06 -7.30
N LYS A 41 28.55 -5.33 -7.48
CA LYS A 41 28.92 -5.88 -8.80
C LYS A 41 27.72 -5.86 -9.76
N THR A 42 26.51 -6.17 -9.30
CA THR A 42 25.31 -6.11 -10.13
C THR A 42 24.95 -4.68 -10.53
N PHE A 43 25.05 -3.71 -9.62
CA PHE A 43 24.83 -2.28 -9.96
C PHE A 43 25.79 -1.79 -11.04
N ARG A 44 27.10 -2.10 -10.88
CA ARG A 44 28.11 -1.78 -11.88
C ARG A 44 27.80 -2.41 -13.24
N ARG A 45 27.33 -3.66 -13.26
CA ARG A 45 26.92 -4.34 -14.51
C ARG A 45 25.69 -3.72 -15.15
N ALA A 46 24.77 -3.19 -14.35
CA ALA A 46 23.55 -2.54 -14.80
C ALA A 46 23.78 -1.08 -15.23
N GLY A 47 24.97 -0.51 -15.00
CA GLY A 47 25.25 0.91 -15.28
C GLY A 47 24.50 1.88 -14.36
N VAL A 48 24.08 1.40 -13.17
CA VAL A 48 23.35 2.20 -12.18
C VAL A 48 24.26 2.48 -10.99
N GLU A 49 24.16 3.69 -10.43
CA GLU A 49 24.90 4.06 -9.23
C GLU A 49 24.71 3.03 -8.10
N PRO A 50 25.79 2.60 -7.42
CA PRO A 50 25.69 1.63 -6.35
C PRO A 50 24.79 2.16 -5.24
N LYS A 51 23.74 1.40 -4.92
CA LYS A 51 22.85 1.71 -3.79
C LYS A 51 22.77 0.54 -2.81
N ASP A 52 22.27 0.82 -1.61
CA ASP A 52 22.03 -0.22 -0.61
C ASP A 52 20.76 -1.03 -0.90
N PHE A 53 20.66 -2.22 -0.30
CA PHE A 53 19.48 -3.09 -0.38
C PHE A 53 18.17 -2.39 0.00
N HIS A 54 18.24 -1.38 0.86
CA HIS A 54 17.08 -0.55 1.23
C HIS A 54 16.42 0.11 0.01
N THR A 55 17.17 0.36 -1.06
CA THR A 55 16.64 0.90 -2.32
C THR A 55 15.61 0.00 -2.96
N PHE A 56 15.79 -1.33 -2.90
CA PHE A 56 14.77 -2.25 -3.42
C PHE A 56 13.47 -2.14 -2.66
N ARG A 57 13.56 -1.95 -1.33
CA ARG A 57 12.39 -1.72 -0.50
C ARG A 57 11.72 -0.37 -0.81
N HIS A 58 12.50 0.66 -1.12
CA HIS A 58 11.96 1.94 -1.59
C HIS A 58 11.25 1.79 -2.94
N PHE A 59 11.89 1.14 -3.92
CA PHE A 59 11.30 0.87 -5.23
C PHE A 59 9.99 0.10 -5.11
N TRP A 60 9.98 -1.00 -4.35
CA TRP A 60 8.78 -1.79 -4.10
C TRP A 60 7.64 -0.96 -3.50
N THR A 61 7.95 -0.08 -2.56
CA THR A 61 6.96 0.79 -1.93
C THR A 61 6.38 1.80 -2.93
N THR A 62 7.25 2.48 -3.68
CA THR A 62 6.85 3.44 -4.71
C THR A 62 6.00 2.79 -5.80
N GLU A 63 6.35 1.59 -6.25
CA GLU A 63 5.56 0.85 -7.24
C GLU A 63 4.19 0.43 -6.71
N MET A 64 4.09 -0.01 -5.45
CA MET A 64 2.79 -0.32 -4.84
C MET A 64 1.90 0.92 -4.73
N PHE A 65 2.48 2.08 -4.45
CA PHE A 65 1.75 3.36 -4.49
C PHE A 65 1.33 3.74 -5.91
N ASN A 66 2.22 3.60 -6.88
CA ASN A 66 1.92 3.88 -8.29
C ASN A 66 0.77 2.98 -8.81
N ALA A 67 0.73 1.73 -8.37
CA ALA A 67 -0.36 0.79 -8.67
C ALA A 67 -1.68 1.12 -7.93
N GLY A 68 -1.72 2.14 -7.07
CA GLY A 68 -2.92 2.55 -6.34
C GLY A 68 -3.27 1.65 -5.15
N VAL A 69 -2.33 0.86 -4.63
CA VAL A 69 -2.56 0.00 -3.47
C VAL A 69 -2.78 0.86 -2.22
N ASN A 70 -3.77 0.49 -1.40
CA ASN A 70 -4.07 1.20 -0.16
C ASN A 70 -2.87 1.24 0.79
N VAL A 71 -2.58 2.44 1.30
CA VAL A 71 -1.52 2.74 2.27
C VAL A 71 -1.45 1.73 3.43
N LYS A 72 -2.59 1.39 4.04
CA LYS A 72 -2.64 0.43 5.17
C LYS A 72 -2.23 -0.98 4.76
N THR A 73 -2.54 -1.38 3.52
CA THR A 73 -2.14 -2.68 2.96
C THR A 73 -0.63 -2.72 2.76
N ILE A 74 -0.05 -1.68 2.15
CA ILE A 74 1.41 -1.58 1.97
C ILE A 74 2.10 -1.58 3.33
N GLN A 75 1.55 -0.87 4.33
CA GLN A 75 2.08 -0.87 5.70
C GLN A 75 2.13 -2.25 6.32
N LYS A 76 1.04 -3.02 6.19
CA LYS A 76 0.94 -4.38 6.71
C LYS A 76 1.95 -5.32 6.03
N ILE A 77 2.08 -5.27 4.71
CA ILE A 77 3.02 -6.11 3.95
C ILE A 77 4.46 -5.71 4.24
N GLY A 78 4.73 -4.42 4.31
CA GLY A 78 6.05 -3.88 4.65
C GLY A 78 6.44 -4.14 6.10
N ARG A 79 5.50 -4.45 7.00
CA ARG A 79 5.75 -4.56 8.44
C ARG A 79 6.37 -3.29 9.03
N TRP A 80 5.93 -2.11 8.57
CA TRP A 80 6.30 -0.86 9.23
C TRP A 80 5.46 -0.68 10.50
N THR A 81 6.14 -0.44 11.61
CA THR A 81 5.53 -0.13 12.90
C THR A 81 4.84 1.24 12.88
N ASP A 82 5.41 2.19 12.15
CA ASP A 82 4.94 3.56 12.07
C ASP A 82 4.67 3.99 10.61
N LEU A 83 3.57 4.72 10.44
CA LEU A 83 3.12 5.23 9.16
C LEU A 83 3.97 6.42 8.68
N GLN A 84 4.52 7.24 9.59
CA GLN A 84 5.35 8.38 9.19
C GLN A 84 6.64 7.93 8.48
N THR A 85 7.19 6.79 8.90
CA THR A 85 8.33 6.15 8.24
C THR A 85 7.99 5.72 6.81
N MET A 86 6.76 5.26 6.57
CA MET A 86 6.27 4.87 5.25
C MET A 86 5.91 6.08 4.36
N LEU A 87 5.32 7.13 4.93
CA LEU A 87 4.96 8.35 4.22
C LEU A 87 6.19 9.08 3.65
N ARG A 88 7.38 8.76 4.17
CA ARG A 88 8.69 9.10 3.58
C ARG A 88 8.88 8.61 2.14
N TYR A 89 7.94 7.80 1.61
CA TYR A 89 8.01 7.22 0.28
C TYR A 89 6.83 7.61 -0.62
N CYS A 90 5.79 8.28 -0.13
CA CYS A 90 4.64 8.67 -0.95
C CYS A 90 4.80 10.02 -1.67
N HIS A 91 6.06 10.43 -1.82
CA HIS A 91 6.62 11.55 -2.61
C HIS A 91 5.87 11.89 -3.88
N THR A 92 5.53 10.81 -4.57
CA THR A 92 5.03 10.74 -5.93
C THR A 92 3.53 11.08 -6.05
N GLN A 93 2.84 11.40 -4.96
CA GLN A 93 1.39 11.61 -4.95
C GLN A 93 0.89 12.85 -5.70
N LYS A 94 1.72 13.87 -5.93
CA LYS A 94 1.27 15.10 -6.62
C LYS A 94 0.73 14.84 -8.04
N SER A 95 1.25 13.85 -8.77
CA SER A 95 0.68 13.49 -10.07
C SER A 95 -0.62 12.68 -9.93
N GLN A 96 -0.75 11.90 -8.87
CA GLN A 96 -1.91 11.05 -8.62
C GLN A 96 -3.13 11.81 -8.12
N GLU A 97 -2.96 12.92 -7.42
CA GLU A 97 -4.09 13.77 -6.97
C GLU A 97 -4.91 14.26 -8.17
N ASN A 98 -4.23 14.80 -9.19
CA ASN A 98 -4.89 15.25 -10.42
C ASN A 98 -5.52 14.09 -11.20
N GLU A 99 -4.84 12.93 -11.23
CA GLU A 99 -5.38 11.74 -11.89
C GLU A 99 -6.62 11.19 -11.17
N ALA A 100 -6.64 11.20 -9.84
CA ALA A 100 -7.78 10.77 -9.04
C ALA A 100 -8.99 11.70 -9.24
N VAL A 101 -8.75 13.02 -9.26
CA VAL A 101 -9.79 14.01 -9.58
C VAL A 101 -10.33 13.80 -10.99
N ASN A 102 -9.45 13.60 -11.98
CA ASN A 102 -9.87 13.32 -13.35
C ASN A 102 -10.69 12.02 -13.47
N ARG A 103 -10.28 10.95 -12.77
CA ARG A 103 -11.03 9.68 -12.73
C ARG A 103 -12.42 9.86 -12.13
N LEU A 104 -12.56 10.65 -11.07
CA LEU A 104 -13.86 11.01 -10.50
C LEU A 104 -14.70 11.80 -11.49
N GLN A 105 -14.12 12.80 -12.16
CA GLN A 105 -14.81 13.59 -13.17
C GLN A 105 -15.32 12.71 -14.31
N THR A 106 -14.49 11.83 -14.87
CA THR A 106 -14.90 10.89 -15.92
C THR A 106 -16.01 9.95 -15.47
N HIS A 107 -15.97 9.46 -14.22
CA HIS A 107 -17.01 8.59 -13.68
C HIS A 107 -18.35 9.32 -13.57
N LEU A 108 -18.35 10.54 -13.05
CA LEU A 108 -19.55 11.40 -12.93
C LEU A 108 -20.12 11.77 -14.31
N GLU A 109 -19.26 12.09 -15.29
CA GLU A 109 -19.65 12.37 -16.67
C GLU A 109 -20.29 11.14 -17.35
N THR A 110 -19.76 9.94 -17.09
CA THR A 110 -20.31 8.67 -17.58
C THR A 110 -21.69 8.39 -16.99
N GLU A 111 -21.87 8.59 -15.68
CA GLU A 111 -23.18 8.42 -15.02
C GLU A 111 -24.19 9.47 -15.48
N SER A 112 -23.77 10.71 -15.72
CA SER A 112 -24.62 11.78 -16.25
C SER A 112 -25.09 11.51 -17.69
N SER A 113 -24.30 10.79 -18.49
CA SER A 113 -24.63 10.41 -19.87
C SER A 113 -25.54 9.17 -19.94
N GLN A 114 -25.58 8.36 -18.88
CA GLN A 114 -26.46 7.19 -18.75
C GLN A 114 -27.77 7.50 -18.01
N ALA A 115 -27.87 8.64 -17.33
CA ALA A 115 -29.12 9.12 -16.79
C ALA A 115 -30.06 9.55 -17.94
N LEU A 116 -31.21 8.88 -18.04
CA LEU A 116 -32.33 9.27 -18.90
C LEU A 116 -32.54 10.79 -18.90
N PRO A 117 -32.88 11.41 -20.04
CA PRO A 117 -32.99 12.86 -20.12
C PRO A 117 -34.05 13.35 -19.13
N LEU A 118 -33.60 13.95 -18.03
CA LEU A 118 -34.46 14.67 -17.12
C LEU A 118 -34.93 15.94 -17.85
N LYS A 119 -36.04 15.81 -18.59
CA LYS A 119 -36.90 16.95 -18.92
C LYS A 119 -37.47 17.48 -17.60
N LYS A 120 -36.74 18.38 -16.96
CA LYS A 120 -37.34 19.36 -16.05
C LYS A 120 -37.02 20.72 -16.62
N GLU A 121 -37.95 21.26 -17.41
CA GLU A 121 -38.03 22.69 -17.60
C GLU A 121 -38.14 23.32 -16.21
N TYR A 122 -37.05 23.92 -15.74
CA TYR A 122 -37.11 24.82 -14.61
C TYR A 122 -37.77 26.11 -15.10
N LYS A 123 -39.08 26.24 -14.85
CA LYS A 123 -39.75 27.55 -14.89
C LYS A 123 -39.56 28.19 -13.51
N PRO A 124 -38.71 29.23 -13.37
CA PRO A 124 -38.62 29.94 -12.10
C PRO A 124 -39.98 30.51 -11.74
N ALA A 125 -40.39 30.34 -10.49
CA ALA A 125 -41.64 30.89 -9.96
C ALA A 125 -41.70 32.39 -10.24
N GLN A 126 -42.71 32.83 -10.98
CA GLN A 126 -43.02 34.25 -11.13
C GLN A 126 -43.38 34.79 -9.74
N LYS A 127 -42.57 35.72 -9.24
CA LYS A 127 -42.87 36.41 -7.98
C LYS A 127 -44.17 37.17 -8.15
N LEU A 128 -45.20 36.77 -7.40
CA LEU A 128 -46.46 37.53 -7.31
C LEU A 128 -46.18 38.89 -6.64
N PRO A 129 -46.70 40.00 -7.18
CA PRO A 129 -46.50 41.32 -6.59
C PRO A 129 -47.24 41.45 -5.25
N LYS A 130 -46.62 42.18 -4.31
CA LYS A 130 -46.90 42.20 -2.87
C LYS A 130 -48.18 42.94 -2.44
N TRP A 131 -49.20 43.05 -3.29
CA TRP A 131 -50.44 43.80 -3.03
C TRP A 131 -51.68 42.92 -2.87
N GLN A 132 -51.48 41.62 -2.67
CA GLN A 132 -52.55 40.65 -2.52
C GLN A 132 -52.44 39.94 -1.16
N ILE A 133 -52.64 40.72 -0.10
CA ILE A 133 -53.09 40.28 1.25
C ILE A 133 -54.04 41.36 1.76
#